data_AF-A0A352IT24-F1
#
_entry.id   AF-A0A352IT24-F1
#
_cell.length_a   1.000
_cell.length_b   1.000
_cell.length_c   1.000
_cell.angle_alpha   90.00
_cell.angle_beta   90.00
_cell.angle_gamma   90.00
#
_symmetry.space_group_name_H-M   'P 1'
#
loop_
_entity.id
_entity.type
_entity.pdbx_description
1 polymer ?
#
loop_
_entity_poly.entity_id
_entity_poly.type
_entity_poly.pdbx_seq_one_letter_code
_entity_poly.pdbx_strand_id
1 'polypeptide(L)'
;ALGYGDFLLAAPDSAIYNPRTIKHILLTAYRRNQIVIGPTQAYVKAGSLASSYAPFPEMVEMAGSFLSTFFETGAYPEPSYPEEFRVEVNAQVARSLNIPLPSREDIATRVDRQLTINGEASDE
;
A
#
# COMPACT_ATOMS: atom_id res chain seq x y z
N ALA A 1 -17.01 -13.56 5.91
CA ALA A 1 -15.79 -13.11 6.61
C ALA A 1 -14.61 -13.77 5.91
N LEU A 2 -13.56 -13.01 5.57
CA LEU A 2 -12.33 -13.55 4.98
C LEU A 2 -11.53 -14.24 6.11
N GLY A 3 -11.19 -15.51 5.95
CA GLY A 3 -10.30 -16.26 6.81
C GLY A 3 -8.82 -16.11 6.41
N TYR A 4 -7.94 -16.69 7.23
CA TYR A 4 -6.51 -16.76 6.94
C TYR A 4 -6.29 -17.58 5.66
N GLY A 5 -5.67 -16.96 4.65
CA GLY A 5 -5.45 -17.57 3.33
C GLY A 5 -6.41 -17.12 2.22
N ASP A 6 -7.37 -16.23 2.50
CA ASP A 6 -8.27 -15.70 1.46
C ASP A 6 -7.70 -14.50 0.68
N PHE A 7 -6.54 -14.00 1.11
CA PHE A 7 -5.86 -12.89 0.46
C PHE A 7 -4.33 -13.05 0.51
N LEU A 8 -3.67 -12.42 -0.44
CA LEU A 8 -2.22 -12.20 -0.46
C LEU A 8 -1.96 -10.72 -0.18
N LEU A 9 -1.27 -10.43 0.93
CA LEU A 9 -0.72 -9.12 1.19
C LEU A 9 0.74 -9.10 0.74
N ALA A 10 1.02 -8.35 -0.33
CA ALA A 10 2.34 -8.29 -0.92
C ALA A 10 3.15 -7.17 -0.27
N ALA A 11 4.16 -7.55 0.51
CA ALA A 11 5.16 -6.63 1.03
C ALA A 11 6.08 -6.12 -0.10
N PRO A 12 6.75 -4.97 0.06
CA PRO A 12 7.74 -4.48 -0.89
C PRO A 12 9.02 -5.33 -0.84
N ASP A 13 8.99 -6.51 -1.47
CA ASP A 13 10.13 -7.41 -1.66
C ASP A 13 10.39 -7.58 -3.16
N SER A 14 11.51 -7.05 -3.66
CA SER A 14 11.85 -7.07 -5.08
C SER A 14 12.30 -8.44 -5.60
N ALA A 15 12.72 -9.36 -4.72
CA ALA A 15 13.04 -10.73 -5.10
C ALA A 15 11.77 -11.52 -5.43
N ILE A 16 10.67 -11.24 -4.72
CA ILE A 16 9.37 -11.91 -4.90
C ILE A 16 8.49 -11.15 -5.88
N TYR A 17 8.32 -9.85 -5.67
CA TYR A 17 7.39 -8.98 -6.38
C TYR A 17 8.18 -8.11 -7.37
N ASN A 18 8.29 -8.59 -8.62
CA ASN A 18 8.93 -7.86 -9.71
C ASN A 18 8.22 -8.10 -11.05
N PRO A 19 8.57 -7.36 -12.12
CA PRO A 19 7.92 -7.50 -13.42
C PRO A 19 7.96 -8.91 -14.04
N ARG A 20 8.94 -9.74 -13.67
CA ARG A 20 9.05 -11.13 -14.19
C ARG A 20 8.09 -12.08 -13.47
N THR A 21 7.84 -11.86 -12.18
CA THR A 21 7.06 -12.76 -11.34
C THR A 21 5.59 -12.34 -11.18
N ILE A 22 5.28 -11.04 -11.25
CA ILE A 22 3.97 -10.52 -10.88
C ILE A 22 2.80 -11.15 -11.65
N LYS A 23 2.96 -11.36 -12.96
CA LYS A 23 1.91 -12.00 -13.77
C LYS A 23 1.58 -13.40 -13.26
N HIS A 24 2.60 -14.20 -12.91
CA HIS A 24 2.40 -15.55 -12.39
C HIS A 24 1.78 -15.55 -11.00
N ILE A 25 2.18 -14.60 -10.15
CA ILE A 25 1.60 -14.41 -8.82
C ILE A 25 0.10 -14.11 -8.92
N LEU A 26 -0.29 -13.12 -9.73
CA LEU A 26 -1.68 -12.72 -9.91
C LEU A 26 -2.54 -13.84 -10.49
N LEU A 27 -2.07 -14.51 -11.55
CA LEU A 27 -2.80 -15.62 -12.16
C LEU A 27 -2.99 -16.77 -11.17
N THR A 28 -1.98 -17.07 -10.35
CA THR A 28 -2.05 -18.14 -9.35
C THR A 28 -3.02 -17.78 -8.23
N ALA A 29 -2.95 -16.54 -7.72
CA ALA A 29 -3.84 -16.05 -6.67
C ALA A 29 -5.30 -16.08 -7.12
N TYR A 30 -5.62 -15.52 -8.29
CA TYR A 30 -7.00 -15.51 -8.78
C TYR A 30 -7.54 -16.87 -9.18
N ARG A 31 -6.69 -17.80 -9.66
CA ARG A 31 -7.10 -19.21 -9.85
C ARG A 31 -7.51 -19.86 -8.53
N ARG A 32 -6.99 -19.39 -7.40
CA ARG A 32 -7.33 -19.84 -6.04
C ARG A 32 -8.39 -18.96 -5.38
N ASN A 33 -9.04 -18.06 -6.12
CA ASN A 33 -9.98 -17.06 -5.59
C ASN A 33 -9.39 -16.19 -4.45
N GLN A 34 -8.08 -15.98 -4.46
CA GLN A 34 -7.39 -15.13 -3.50
C GLN A 34 -7.26 -13.71 -4.06
N ILE A 35 -7.68 -12.72 -3.29
CA ILE A 35 -7.43 -11.31 -3.64
C ILE A 35 -5.96 -10.97 -3.40
N VAL A 36 -5.44 -9.99 -4.14
CA VAL A 36 -4.07 -9.50 -3.94
C VAL A 36 -4.10 -8.03 -3.57
N ILE A 37 -3.50 -7.70 -2.42
CA ILE A 37 -3.18 -6.33 -2.03
C ILE A 37 -1.71 -6.09 -2.37
N GLY A 38 -1.46 -5.26 -3.36
CA GLY A 38 -0.13 -4.99 -3.91
C GLY A 38 0.70 -4.05 -3.04
N PRO A 39 2.04 -4.02 -3.23
CA PRO A 39 2.95 -3.14 -2.50
C PRO A 39 2.95 -1.69 -3.03
N THR A 40 2.56 -1.48 -4.29
CA THR A 40 2.60 -0.14 -4.91
C THR A 40 1.44 0.07 -5.88
N GLN A 41 1.18 1.32 -6.26
CA GLN A 41 0.17 1.68 -7.27
C GLN A 41 0.39 0.94 -8.61
N ALA A 42 1.64 0.65 -8.99
CA ALA A 42 1.94 -0.09 -10.22
C ALA A 42 1.36 -1.51 -10.21
N TYR A 43 1.22 -2.12 -9.03
CA TYR A 43 0.65 -3.46 -8.88
C TYR A 43 -0.86 -3.47 -9.07
N VAL A 44 -1.55 -2.39 -8.74
CA VAL A 44 -2.99 -2.23 -9.02
C VAL A 44 -3.21 -2.18 -10.52
N LYS A 45 -2.37 -1.43 -11.24
CA LYS A 45 -2.36 -1.40 -12.72
C LYS A 45 -2.04 -2.77 -13.32
N ALA A 46 -1.14 -3.54 -12.70
CA ALA A 46 -0.81 -4.90 -13.13
C ALA A 46 -1.94 -5.92 -12.86
N GLY A 47 -2.90 -5.59 -11.99
CA GLY A 47 -4.08 -6.42 -11.72
C GLY A 47 -4.25 -6.85 -10.27
N SER A 48 -3.53 -6.26 -9.31
CA SER A 48 -3.87 -6.42 -7.87
C SER A 48 -5.18 -5.69 -7.57
N LEU A 49 -5.92 -6.13 -6.53
CA LEU A 49 -7.19 -5.54 -6.16
C LEU A 49 -7.03 -4.11 -5.63
N ALA A 50 -6.04 -3.89 -4.77
CA ALA A 50 -5.77 -2.58 -4.18
C ALA A 50 -4.31 -2.46 -3.75
N SER A 51 -3.87 -1.25 -3.43
CA SER A 51 -2.57 -0.95 -2.81
C SER A 51 -2.69 0.36 -2.04
N SER A 52 -1.95 0.49 -0.94
CA SER A 52 -1.57 1.81 -0.41
C SER A 52 -0.24 2.24 -1.02
N TYR A 53 0.00 3.55 -1.07
CA TYR A 53 1.28 4.12 -1.50
C TYR A 53 1.43 5.54 -0.95
N ALA A 54 2.66 5.95 -0.63
CA ALA A 54 2.97 7.34 -0.42
C ALA A 54 3.07 8.06 -1.79
N PRO A 55 2.36 9.17 -2.01
CA PRO A 55 2.46 9.92 -3.25
C PRO A 55 3.85 10.54 -3.45
N PHE A 56 4.28 10.66 -4.71
CA PHE A 56 5.58 11.29 -5.01
C PHE A 56 5.71 12.73 -4.49
N PRO A 57 4.68 13.61 -4.56
CA PRO A 57 4.78 14.96 -3.98
C PRO A 57 5.15 14.94 -2.50
N GLU A 58 4.48 14.11 -1.70
CA GLU A 58 4.75 13.94 -0.26
C GLU A 58 6.19 13.47 0.00
N MET A 59 6.67 12.50 -0.78
CA MET A 59 8.05 12.03 -0.67
C MET A 59 9.07 13.12 -1.00
N VAL A 60 8.79 13.95 -2.01
CA VAL A 60 9.68 15.04 -2.43
C VAL A 60 9.71 16.15 -1.39
N GLU A 61 8.55 16.49 -0.81
CA GLU A 61 8.45 17.47 0.27
C GLU A 61 9.22 17.01 1.51
N MET A 62 9.02 15.76 1.93
CA MET A 62 9.78 15.15 3.02
C MET A 62 11.29 15.18 2.76
N ALA A 63 11.73 14.79 1.56
CA ALA A 63 13.13 14.84 1.18
C ALA A 63 13.70 16.27 1.20
N GLY A 64 12.92 17.25 0.74
CA GLY A 64 13.29 18.66 0.79
C GLY A 64 13.45 19.18 2.22
N SER A 65 12.54 18.80 3.12
CA SER A 65 12.62 19.09 4.55
C SER A 65 13.89 18.51 5.16
N PHE A 66 14.20 17.23 4.88
CA PHE A 66 15.39 16.55 5.39
C PHE A 66 16.68 17.22 4.93
N LEU A 67 16.74 17.63 3.66
CA LEU A 67 17.88 18.37 3.12
C LEU A 67 18.02 19.75 3.77
N SER A 68 16.92 20.44 4.01
CA SER A 68 16.91 21.75 4.66
C SER A 68 17.46 21.64 6.09
N THR A 69 16.98 20.67 6.88
CA THR A 69 17.50 20.37 8.22
C THR A 69 18.99 20.02 8.19
N PHE A 70 19.43 19.25 7.21
CA PHE A 70 20.86 18.92 7.06
C PHE A 70 21.71 20.16 6.79
N PHE A 71 21.27 21.05 5.90
CA PHE A 71 22.01 22.28 5.61
C PHE A 71 22.03 23.26 6.79
N GLU A 72 21.03 23.24 7.66
CA GLU A 72 20.97 24.09 8.86
C GLU A 72 21.76 23.53 10.06
N THR A 73 21.70 22.21 10.28
CA THR A 73 22.21 21.57 11.50
C THR A 73 23.49 20.75 11.28
N GLY A 74 23.80 20.39 10.04
CA GLY A 74 24.88 19.47 9.69
C GLY A 74 24.56 17.99 9.92
N ALA A 75 23.33 17.66 10.32
CA ALA A 75 22.88 16.29 10.57
C ALA A 75 21.53 16.02 9.89
N TYR A 76 21.31 14.77 9.46
CA TYR A 76 19.99 14.36 8.98
C TYR A 76 19.03 14.18 10.16
N PRO A 77 17.73 14.46 9.97
CA PRO A 77 16.72 14.07 10.93
C PRO A 77 16.61 12.54 11.02
N GLU A 78 15.95 12.06 12.09
CA GLU A 78 15.67 10.64 12.25
C GLU A 78 14.84 10.08 11.08
N PRO A 79 15.05 8.80 10.70
CA PRO A 79 14.26 8.16 9.66
C PRO A 79 12.76 8.21 9.99
N SER A 80 11.96 8.74 9.06
CA SER A 80 10.52 8.81 9.18
C SER A 80 9.81 8.34 7.91
N TYR A 81 8.51 8.12 8.03
CA TYR A 81 7.63 7.79 6.91
C TYR A 81 6.75 8.99 6.56
N PRO A 82 6.39 9.17 5.27
CA PRO A 82 5.41 10.18 4.89
C PRO A 82 4.12 10.05 5.70
N GLU A 83 3.60 11.18 6.19
CA GLU A 83 2.36 11.23 6.97
C GLU A 83 1.15 10.89 6.09
N GLU A 84 1.16 11.37 4.84
CA GLU A 84 0.09 11.12 3.89
C GLU A 84 0.35 9.88 3.04
N PHE A 85 -0.68 9.02 2.96
CA PHE A 85 -0.74 7.91 2.02
C PHE A 85 -2.04 7.97 1.23
N ARG A 86 -2.04 7.30 0.08
CA ARG A 86 -3.23 7.14 -0.76
C ARG A 86 -3.52 5.67 -1.00
N VAL A 87 -4.78 5.38 -1.29
CA VAL A 87 -5.25 4.06 -1.70
C VAL A 87 -5.59 4.09 -3.18
N GLU A 88 -5.15 3.08 -3.91
CA GLU A 88 -5.58 2.81 -5.27
C GLU A 88 -6.35 1.48 -5.31
N VAL A 89 -7.39 1.41 -6.14
CA VAL A 89 -8.23 0.21 -6.30
C VAL A 89 -8.39 -0.15 -7.77
N ASN A 90 -8.48 -1.46 -8.05
CA ASN A 90 -8.80 -1.97 -9.37
C ASN A 90 -10.27 -2.39 -9.44
N ALA A 91 -11.12 -1.47 -9.92
CA ALA A 91 -12.55 -1.71 -10.06
C ALA A 91 -12.90 -2.85 -11.05
N GLN A 92 -12.02 -3.16 -12.01
CA GLN A 92 -12.23 -4.28 -12.92
C GLN A 92 -12.04 -5.62 -12.20
N VAL A 93 -10.96 -5.74 -11.42
CA VAL A 93 -10.69 -6.93 -10.61
C VAL A 93 -11.81 -7.14 -9.58
N ALA A 94 -12.21 -6.08 -8.88
CA ALA A 94 -13.30 -6.14 -7.91
C ALA A 94 -14.60 -6.66 -8.53
N ARG A 95 -14.98 -6.16 -9.71
CA ARG A 95 -16.15 -6.66 -10.47
C ARG A 95 -16.00 -8.13 -10.84
N SER A 96 -14.83 -8.56 -11.29
CA SER A 96 -14.59 -9.96 -11.68
C SER A 96 -14.68 -10.95 -10.51
N LEU A 97 -14.40 -10.48 -9.30
CA LEU A 97 -14.49 -11.26 -8.06
C LEU A 97 -15.80 -11.04 -7.30
N ASN A 98 -16.72 -10.25 -7.87
CA ASN A 98 -17.99 -9.86 -7.26
C ASN A 98 -17.82 -9.21 -5.86
N ILE A 99 -16.77 -8.39 -5.71
CA ILE A 99 -16.45 -7.66 -4.47
C ILE A 99 -17.01 -6.24 -4.57
N PRO A 100 -17.99 -5.87 -3.72
CA PRO A 100 -18.43 -4.48 -3.63
C PRO A 100 -17.32 -3.66 -2.96
N LEU A 101 -16.68 -2.76 -3.72
CA LEU A 101 -15.67 -1.84 -3.19
C LEU A 101 -16.28 -0.48 -2.85
N PRO A 102 -16.02 0.05 -1.64
CA PRO A 102 -16.24 1.47 -1.32
C PRO A 102 -15.37 2.40 -2.17
N SER A 103 -15.56 3.71 -2.04
CA SER A 103 -14.64 4.68 -2.65
C SER A 103 -13.23 4.52 -2.06
N ARG A 104 -12.20 4.90 -2.84
CA ARG A 104 -10.81 4.82 -2.35
C ARG A 104 -10.60 5.75 -1.15
N GLU A 105 -11.33 6.87 -1.10
CA GLU A 105 -11.34 7.83 0.00
C GLU A 105 -11.93 7.21 1.28
N ASP A 106 -13.03 6.46 1.17
CA ASP A 106 -13.62 5.73 2.29
C ASP A 106 -12.66 4.66 2.83
N ILE A 107 -11.96 3.96 1.92
CA ILE A 107 -10.98 2.93 2.30
C ILE A 107 -9.81 3.58 3.04
N ALA A 108 -9.24 4.67 2.50
CA ALA A 108 -8.15 5.41 3.14
C ALA A 108 -8.53 5.87 4.55
N THR A 109 -9.71 6.50 4.70
CA THR A 109 -10.22 6.97 5.99
C THR A 109 -10.38 5.85 7.02
N ARG A 110 -10.82 4.66 6.57
CA ARG A 110 -10.97 3.50 7.46
C ARG A 110 -9.63 2.92 7.88
N VAL A 111 -8.66 2.86 6.96
CA VAL A 111 -7.30 2.39 7.25
C VAL A 111 -6.62 3.34 8.23
N ASP A 112 -6.69 4.63 7.97
CA ASP A 112 -6.14 5.68 8.83
C ASP A 112 -6.68 5.57 10.26
N ARG A 113 -8.01 5.53 10.41
CA ARG A 113 -8.65 5.30 11.71
C ARG A 113 -8.15 4.05 12.43
N GLN A 114 -7.92 2.96 11.69
CA GLN A 114 -7.45 1.71 12.28
C GLN A 114 -5.97 1.79 12.70
N LEU A 115 -5.15 2.56 11.98
CA LEU A 115 -3.75 2.81 12.33
C LEU A 115 -3.66 3.67 13.61
N THR A 116 -4.51 4.69 13.76
CA THR A 116 -4.54 5.50 15.00
C THR A 116 -4.93 4.66 16.21
N ILE A 117 -6.01 3.87 16.11
CA ILE A 117 -6.51 3.03 17.21
C ILE A 117 -5.47 1.96 17.61
N ASN A 118 -4.79 1.36 16.65
CA ASN A 118 -3.82 0.30 16.92
C ASN A 118 -2.41 0.85 17.27
N GLY A 119 -2.08 2.05 16.81
CA GLY A 119 -0.83 2.75 17.13
C GLY A 119 -0.76 3.14 18.61
N GLU A 120 -1.88 3.60 19.18
CA GLU A 120 -1.98 3.90 20.62
C GLU A 120 -1.74 2.68 21.52
N ALA A 121 -2.04 1.46 21.04
CA ALA A 121 -1.83 0.22 21.78
C ALA A 121 -0.40 -0.35 21.66
N SER A 122 0.46 0.24 20.82
CA SER A 122 1.83 -0.24 20.57
C SER A 122 2.90 0.58 21.32
N ASP A 123 2.50 1.72 21.90
CA ASP A 123 3.37 2.63 22.66
C ASP A 123 3.22 2.49 24.20
N GLU A 124 2.50 1.47 24.69
CA GLU A 124 2.44 1.05 26.11
C GLU A 124 3.25 -0.22 26.41
#